data_AF-F4KYX2-F1
#
_entry.id   AF-F4KYX2-F1
#
_cell.length_a   1.000
_cell.length_b   1.000
_cell.length_c   1.000
_cell.angle_alpha   90.00
_cell.angle_beta   90.00
_cell.angle_gamma   90.00
#
_symmetry.space_group_name_H-M   'P 1'
#
loop_
_entity.id
_entity.type
_entity.pdbx_description
1 polymer ?
#
loop_
_entity_poly.entity_id
_entity_poly.type
_entity_poly.pdbx_seq_one_letter_code
_entity_poly.pdbx_strand_id
1 'polypeptide(L)'
;MKFSFYFFIALLLLGCQAPAQIKWPPFSGGKVSLITGVEAEQRFKISERLGTMDLHGKPGKVKVAVIEGENIVMPNLLDEEWGRLVHMIVINGNLKVDSAITLTKSQPDLLVLGNLETKIFMVGNAHQRITGDALIQYALLGGGNDGSVKIEGKTAVPYVISMDHDIGLNAPYAQWFDWNEGTMNLLLREIYNPVREQWNFDYLVQRIREGKPIRRKASRDTTFQGILTEWLDLWGRDSTVLNFESFKDFLESENIILSFDYMDGFDLPAEIFELEKLEELNCMHVELNALPAEIQKCTRLKKLNLTFCKLESIPEEIGQLVNLEELWLSGNQLKELPASLYTLGKLITLVLDKDSFSPEQQKEIKKRLPKTAVLFY
;
A
#
# COMPACT_ATOMS: atom_id res chain seq x y z
N MET A 1 28.23 -67.14 -11.88
CA MET A 1 28.62 -66.00 -11.02
C MET A 1 28.70 -64.76 -11.90
N LYS A 2 27.59 -64.01 -12.01
CA LYS A 2 27.43 -62.78 -12.81
C LYS A 2 27.12 -61.65 -11.83
N PHE A 3 28.12 -60.87 -11.44
CA PHE A 3 28.05 -59.57 -10.74
C PHE A 3 29.49 -59.05 -10.89
N SER A 4 29.84 -57.99 -11.60
CA SER A 4 29.32 -56.64 -11.53
C SER A 4 29.77 -55.85 -12.78
N PHE A 5 28.98 -55.88 -13.85
CA PHE A 5 29.07 -54.90 -14.95
C PHE A 5 27.81 -54.01 -15.02
N TYR A 6 26.81 -54.30 -14.17
CA TYR A 6 25.56 -53.54 -14.07
C TYR A 6 25.63 -52.34 -13.12
N PHE A 7 26.66 -52.20 -12.29
CA PHE A 7 26.76 -51.08 -11.35
C PHE A 7 27.26 -49.77 -12.00
N PHE A 8 27.94 -49.84 -13.16
CA PHE A 8 28.45 -48.66 -13.85
C PHE A 8 27.49 -48.09 -14.92
N ILE A 9 26.50 -48.87 -15.38
CA ILE A 9 25.51 -48.41 -16.38
C ILE A 9 24.22 -47.90 -15.71
N ALA A 10 23.94 -48.29 -14.46
CA ALA A 10 22.79 -47.77 -13.71
C ALA A 10 22.93 -46.29 -13.29
N LEU A 11 24.14 -45.72 -13.33
CA LEU A 11 24.40 -44.29 -13.05
C LEU A 11 24.28 -43.38 -14.29
N LEU A 12 24.12 -43.95 -15.50
CA LEU A 12 24.00 -43.19 -16.76
C LEU A 12 22.56 -43.14 -17.30
N LEU A 13 21.59 -43.79 -16.63
CA LEU A 13 20.16 -43.82 -17.03
C LEU A 13 19.20 -43.36 -15.93
N LEU A 14 19.68 -42.63 -14.92
CA LEU A 14 18.85 -41.68 -14.21
C LEU A 14 19.17 -40.32 -14.82
N GLY A 15 18.31 -39.86 -15.73
CA GLY A 15 18.36 -38.50 -16.21
C GLY A 15 18.27 -37.55 -15.03
N CYS A 16 19.41 -37.11 -14.50
CA CYS A 16 19.50 -35.89 -13.73
C CYS A 16 19.08 -34.77 -14.68
N GLN A 17 17.77 -34.52 -14.76
CA GLN A 17 17.29 -33.20 -15.11
C GLN A 17 18.05 -32.25 -14.19
N ALA A 18 18.80 -31.32 -14.78
CA ALA A 18 19.35 -30.21 -14.01
C ALA A 18 18.21 -29.65 -13.16
N PRO A 19 18.43 -29.39 -11.85
CA PRO A 19 17.38 -28.85 -11.01
C PRO A 19 16.80 -27.63 -11.71
N ALA A 20 15.47 -27.59 -11.84
CA ALA A 20 14.77 -26.51 -12.52
C ALA A 20 15.34 -25.16 -12.02
N GLN A 21 15.85 -24.35 -12.94
CA GLN A 21 16.45 -23.06 -12.59
C GLN A 21 15.40 -22.22 -11.87
N ILE A 22 15.71 -21.78 -10.65
CA ILE A 22 14.78 -20.94 -9.86
C ILE A 22 14.47 -19.69 -10.68
N LYS A 23 13.19 -19.46 -10.94
CA LYS A 23 12.70 -18.22 -11.52
C LYS A 23 12.59 -17.19 -10.41
N TRP A 24 13.59 -16.31 -10.32
CA TRP A 24 13.61 -15.23 -9.35
C TRP A 24 12.58 -14.14 -9.68
N PRO A 25 12.03 -13.46 -8.67
CA PRO A 25 11.29 -12.21 -8.88
C PRO A 25 12.14 -11.17 -9.63
N PRO A 26 11.53 -10.22 -10.34
CA PRO A 26 12.26 -9.29 -11.20
C PRO A 26 13.16 -8.35 -10.39
N PHE A 27 14.41 -8.21 -10.81
CA PHE A 27 15.35 -7.19 -10.33
C PHE A 27 16.40 -6.89 -11.40
N SER A 28 17.13 -5.79 -11.25
CA SER A 28 18.25 -5.41 -12.12
C SER A 28 19.44 -4.88 -11.31
N GLY A 29 20.59 -4.70 -11.96
CA GLY A 29 21.78 -4.12 -11.32
C GLY A 29 22.60 -5.06 -10.43
N GLY A 30 22.22 -6.34 -10.34
CA GLY A 30 22.96 -7.35 -9.56
C GLY A 30 22.86 -8.76 -10.11
N LYS A 31 23.56 -9.69 -9.44
CA LYS A 31 23.49 -11.14 -9.68
C LYS A 31 23.02 -11.84 -8.44
N VAL A 32 22.01 -12.69 -8.58
CA VAL A 32 21.47 -13.50 -7.48
C VAL A 32 22.17 -14.85 -7.41
N SER A 33 22.47 -15.28 -6.19
CA SER A 33 22.91 -16.63 -5.86
C SER A 33 22.08 -17.17 -4.70
N LEU A 34 21.89 -18.49 -4.66
CA LEU A 34 21.24 -19.17 -3.54
C LEU A 34 22.31 -19.86 -2.70
N ILE A 35 22.39 -19.50 -1.42
CA ILE A 35 23.35 -20.09 -0.49
C ILE A 35 22.65 -20.66 0.75
N THR A 36 23.40 -21.43 1.52
CA THR A 36 22.91 -21.98 2.80
C THR A 36 22.97 -20.92 3.90
N GLY A 37 22.13 -21.08 4.93
CA GLY A 37 22.22 -20.24 6.14
C GLY A 37 23.62 -20.25 6.80
N VAL A 38 24.33 -21.38 6.76
CA VAL A 38 25.70 -21.49 7.31
C VAL A 38 26.69 -20.62 6.53
N GLU A 39 26.62 -20.68 5.20
CA GLU A 39 27.48 -19.84 4.35
C GLU A 39 27.13 -18.36 4.52
N ALA A 40 25.84 -18.03 4.61
CA ALA A 40 25.37 -16.67 4.84
C ALA A 40 25.89 -16.10 6.17
N GLU A 41 25.85 -16.90 7.25
CA GLU A 41 26.37 -16.52 8.55
C GLU A 41 27.87 -16.21 8.49
N GLN A 42 28.66 -17.07 7.85
CA GLN A 42 30.11 -16.89 7.70
C GLN A 42 30.46 -15.63 6.90
N ARG A 43 29.68 -15.33 5.85
CA ARG A 43 29.94 -14.21 4.94
C ARG A 43 29.48 -12.87 5.49
N PHE A 44 28.32 -12.84 6.14
CA PHE A 44 27.60 -11.59 6.44
C PHE A 44 27.35 -11.34 7.92
N LYS A 45 27.68 -12.31 8.79
CA LYS A 45 27.50 -12.25 10.25
C LYS A 45 26.04 -11.96 10.62
N ILE A 46 25.12 -12.78 10.11
CA ILE A 46 23.67 -12.54 10.22
C ILE A 46 23.22 -12.53 11.67
N SER A 47 23.68 -13.47 12.50
CA SER A 47 23.32 -13.55 13.92
C SER A 47 23.71 -12.29 14.69
N GLU A 48 24.91 -11.74 14.43
CA GLU A 48 25.36 -10.47 15.01
C GLU A 48 24.50 -9.28 14.56
N ARG A 49 23.93 -9.36 13.35
CA ARG A 49 23.18 -8.28 12.72
C ARG A 49 21.68 -8.33 13.03
N LEU A 50 21.03 -9.48 13.02
CA LEU A 50 19.58 -9.57 13.23
C LEU A 50 19.19 -9.98 14.66
N GLY A 51 20.11 -10.55 15.45
CA GLY A 51 19.95 -10.78 16.90
C GLY A 51 18.92 -11.85 17.30
N THR A 52 17.86 -12.05 16.53
CA THR A 52 16.76 -12.99 16.81
C THR A 52 16.65 -14.12 15.79
N MET A 53 17.38 -14.02 14.68
CA MET A 53 17.28 -14.98 13.59
C MET A 53 18.04 -16.26 13.91
N ASP A 54 17.33 -17.29 14.37
CA ASP A 54 17.90 -18.61 14.61
C ASP A 54 18.18 -19.33 13.27
N LEU A 55 19.36 -19.06 12.69
CA LEU A 55 19.89 -19.80 11.55
C LEU A 55 20.23 -21.27 11.90
N HIS A 56 20.10 -21.70 13.16
CA HIS A 56 20.38 -23.05 13.63
C HIS A 56 19.19 -24.01 13.55
N GLY A 57 18.04 -23.57 13.01
CA GLY A 57 17.01 -24.50 12.53
C GLY A 57 17.63 -25.54 11.57
N LYS A 58 17.49 -26.84 11.91
CA LYS A 58 18.14 -28.03 11.27
C LYS A 58 19.18 -27.68 10.17
N PRO A 59 20.50 -27.85 10.43
CA PRO A 59 21.57 -27.51 9.50
C PRO A 59 21.26 -27.95 8.05
N GLY A 60 21.27 -26.99 7.12
CA GLY A 60 21.06 -27.24 5.68
C GLY A 60 19.65 -26.98 5.14
N LYS A 61 18.71 -26.44 5.92
CA LYS A 61 17.35 -26.12 5.44
C LYS A 61 17.08 -24.64 5.15
N VAL A 62 17.84 -23.73 5.75
CA VAL A 62 17.67 -22.29 5.52
C VAL A 62 18.24 -21.90 4.16
N LYS A 63 17.38 -21.32 3.32
CA LYS A 63 17.70 -20.82 1.98
C LYS A 63 17.86 -19.31 2.03
N VAL A 64 19.01 -18.81 1.60
CA VAL A 64 19.33 -17.38 1.56
C VAL A 64 19.58 -16.95 0.12
N ALA A 65 18.80 -16.00 -0.38
CA ALA A 65 19.10 -15.32 -1.63
C ALA A 65 20.11 -14.21 -1.34
N VAL A 66 21.24 -14.20 -2.05
CA VAL A 66 22.22 -13.12 -1.99
C VAL A 66 22.26 -12.45 -3.35
N ILE A 67 21.96 -11.15 -3.39
CA ILE A 67 22.03 -10.33 -4.59
C ILE A 67 23.23 -9.41 -4.47
N GLU A 68 24.20 -9.62 -5.35
CA GLU A 68 25.48 -8.92 -5.39
C GLU A 68 25.45 -7.86 -6.50
N GLY A 69 25.66 -6.60 -6.17
CA GLY A 69 25.66 -5.49 -7.12
C GLY A 69 25.71 -4.13 -6.43
N GLU A 70 26.33 -3.13 -7.05
CA GLU A 70 26.51 -1.81 -6.43
C GLU A 70 25.16 -1.09 -6.19
N ASN A 71 24.30 -1.09 -7.21
CA ASN A 71 22.97 -0.48 -7.16
C ASN A 71 21.95 -1.46 -7.73
N ILE A 72 21.17 -2.07 -6.84
CA ILE A 72 20.18 -3.08 -7.16
C ILE A 72 18.80 -2.44 -7.16
N VAL A 73 18.06 -2.64 -8.24
CA VAL A 73 16.72 -2.07 -8.42
C VAL A 73 15.68 -3.17 -8.51
N MET A 74 14.63 -3.07 -7.71
CA MET A 74 13.47 -3.96 -7.72
C MET A 74 12.20 -3.14 -7.95
N PRO A 75 11.24 -3.62 -8.77
CA PRO A 75 9.95 -2.97 -8.85
C PRO A 75 9.19 -3.05 -7.52
N ASN A 76 9.22 -4.21 -6.86
CA ASN A 76 8.64 -4.46 -5.54
C ASN A 76 9.48 -5.48 -4.78
N LEU A 77 9.34 -5.53 -3.46
CA LEU A 77 9.91 -6.58 -2.61
C LEU A 77 8.80 -7.16 -1.71
N LEU A 78 8.12 -8.19 -2.21
CA LEU A 78 6.90 -8.74 -1.60
C LEU A 78 7.15 -10.12 -0.98
N ASP A 79 6.58 -10.40 0.18
CA ASP A 79 6.65 -11.71 0.83
C ASP A 79 6.01 -12.82 -0.01
N GLU A 80 4.96 -12.52 -0.80
CA GLU A 80 4.28 -13.49 -1.65
C GLU A 80 5.17 -14.04 -2.78
N GLU A 81 6.08 -13.21 -3.28
CA GLU A 81 7.02 -13.56 -4.36
C GLU A 81 8.24 -14.28 -3.81
N TRP A 82 8.79 -13.80 -2.69
CA TRP A 82 10.07 -14.26 -2.17
C TRP A 82 9.95 -15.31 -1.06
N GLY A 83 8.90 -15.26 -0.23
CA GLY A 83 8.76 -16.10 0.97
C GLY A 83 8.54 -17.58 0.69
N ARG A 84 8.14 -17.95 -0.54
CA ARG A 84 8.12 -19.36 -0.98
C ARG A 84 9.48 -19.87 -1.44
N LEU A 85 10.40 -18.98 -1.77
CA LEU A 85 11.70 -19.30 -2.36
C LEU A 85 12.79 -19.38 -1.31
N VAL A 86 12.82 -18.39 -0.42
CA VAL A 86 13.91 -18.17 0.54
C VAL A 86 13.36 -17.75 1.90
N HIS A 87 14.19 -17.99 2.91
CA HIS A 87 13.93 -17.59 4.29
C HIS A 87 14.55 -16.21 4.58
N MET A 88 15.52 -15.80 3.75
CA MET A 88 16.22 -14.53 3.89
C MET A 88 16.68 -14.01 2.54
N ILE A 89 16.68 -12.68 2.42
CA ILE A 89 17.25 -11.93 1.33
C ILE A 89 18.40 -11.08 1.87
N VAL A 90 19.58 -11.23 1.28
CA VAL A 90 20.75 -10.38 1.53
C VAL A 90 21.01 -9.57 0.27
N ILE A 91 20.98 -8.26 0.41
CA ILE A 91 21.40 -7.31 -0.62
C ILE A 91 22.80 -6.83 -0.27
N ASN A 92 23.79 -7.23 -1.05
CA ASN A 92 25.16 -6.77 -0.89
C ASN A 92 25.44 -5.58 -1.81
N GLY A 93 24.94 -4.41 -1.37
CA GLY A 93 25.00 -3.13 -2.08
C GLY A 93 23.82 -2.24 -1.74
N ASN A 94 23.60 -1.18 -2.53
CA ASN A 94 22.45 -0.29 -2.37
C ASN A 94 21.19 -0.93 -2.96
N LEU A 95 20.07 -0.81 -2.25
CA LEU A 95 18.76 -1.27 -2.70
C LEU A 95 17.87 -0.08 -3.03
N LYS A 96 17.33 -0.05 -4.24
CA LYS A 96 16.18 0.77 -4.59
C LYS A 96 14.98 -0.13 -4.89
N VAL A 97 13.86 0.15 -4.25
CA VAL A 97 12.56 -0.48 -4.53
C VAL A 97 11.60 0.58 -5.06
N ASP A 98 11.16 0.46 -6.30
CA ASP A 98 10.41 1.53 -6.99
C ASP A 98 9.01 1.75 -6.42
N SER A 99 8.50 0.81 -5.62
CA SER A 99 7.16 0.83 -5.03
C SER A 99 7.23 0.52 -3.53
N ALA A 100 7.15 -0.75 -3.12
CA ALA A 100 7.01 -1.10 -1.72
C ALA A 100 7.85 -2.31 -1.29
N ILE A 101 8.31 -2.27 -0.04
CA ILE A 101 8.83 -3.42 0.70
C ILE A 101 7.75 -3.89 1.66
N THR A 102 7.28 -5.13 1.50
CA THR A 102 6.13 -5.67 2.25
C THR A 102 6.41 -7.07 2.78
N LEU A 103 7.38 -7.20 3.67
CA LEU A 103 7.77 -8.48 4.25
C LEU A 103 6.93 -8.79 5.50
N THR A 104 5.64 -9.08 5.27
CA THR A 104 4.62 -9.11 6.34
C THR A 104 4.49 -10.44 7.08
N LYS A 105 4.91 -11.54 6.47
CA LYS A 105 5.00 -12.86 7.12
C LYS A 105 6.31 -12.97 7.91
N SER A 106 6.43 -13.99 8.75
CA SER A 106 7.65 -14.23 9.54
C SER A 106 8.92 -14.40 8.69
N GLN A 107 8.78 -14.60 7.37
CA GLN A 107 9.86 -14.71 6.38
C GLN A 107 9.38 -14.22 4.99
N PRO A 108 10.30 -13.75 4.11
CA PRO A 108 11.74 -13.73 4.31
C PRO A 108 12.22 -12.52 5.13
N ASP A 109 13.28 -12.71 5.91
CA ASP A 109 14.02 -11.62 6.54
C ASP A 109 14.86 -10.85 5.50
N LEU A 110 15.20 -9.59 5.81
CA LEU A 110 15.93 -8.72 4.90
C LEU A 110 17.20 -8.14 5.55
N LEU A 111 18.33 -8.27 4.87
CA LEU A 111 19.56 -7.55 5.20
C LEU A 111 20.04 -6.74 3.99
N VAL A 112 20.15 -5.42 4.14
CA VAL A 112 20.73 -4.51 3.15
C VAL A 112 22.08 -3.99 3.64
N LEU A 113 23.15 -4.41 2.96
CA LEU A 113 24.53 -4.00 3.22
C LEU A 113 24.89 -2.72 2.45
N GLY A 114 24.00 -1.73 2.50
CA GLY A 114 24.14 -0.45 1.81
C GLY A 114 22.96 0.45 2.13
N ASN A 115 22.75 1.46 1.28
CA ASN A 115 21.62 2.38 1.41
C ASN A 115 20.33 1.75 0.88
N LEU A 116 19.20 2.21 1.41
CA LEU A 116 17.85 1.84 0.98
C LEU A 116 17.13 3.06 0.42
N GLU A 117 16.51 2.93 -0.75
CA GLU A 117 15.50 3.85 -1.28
C GLU A 117 14.21 3.07 -1.55
N THR A 118 13.07 3.52 -1.01
CA THR A 118 11.77 2.92 -1.31
C THR A 118 10.65 3.94 -1.14
N LYS A 119 9.49 3.74 -1.78
CA LYS A 119 8.35 4.62 -1.54
C LYS A 119 7.65 4.28 -0.22
N ILE A 120 7.38 2.99 -0.02
CA ILE A 120 6.76 2.48 1.21
C ILE A 120 7.65 1.38 1.79
N PHE A 121 7.79 1.39 3.11
CA PHE A 121 8.51 0.35 3.84
C PHE A 121 7.62 -0.23 4.94
N MET A 122 7.19 -1.47 4.81
CA MET A 122 6.45 -2.20 5.84
C MET A 122 7.32 -3.29 6.49
N VAL A 123 7.38 -3.24 7.82
CA VAL A 123 8.24 -4.10 8.65
C VAL A 123 7.65 -5.51 8.80
N GLY A 124 6.35 -5.62 9.04
CA GLY A 124 5.71 -6.92 9.13
C GLY A 124 6.17 -7.77 10.31
N ASN A 125 5.98 -9.09 10.19
CA ASN A 125 6.55 -10.07 11.12
C ASN A 125 7.99 -10.48 10.78
N ALA A 126 8.61 -9.91 9.75
CA ALA A 126 9.98 -10.22 9.35
C ALA A 126 10.99 -9.33 10.07
N HIS A 127 12.21 -9.83 10.23
CA HIS A 127 13.35 -9.08 10.72
C HIS A 127 14.11 -8.43 9.57
N GLN A 128 14.35 -7.13 9.69
CA GLN A 128 14.88 -6.31 8.62
C GLN A 128 16.00 -5.42 9.13
N ARG A 129 17.14 -5.40 8.45
CA ARG A 129 18.28 -4.55 8.82
C ARG A 129 18.92 -3.87 7.63
N ILE A 130 19.13 -2.56 7.75
CA ILE A 130 19.75 -1.70 6.75
C ILE A 130 20.98 -1.09 7.41
N THR A 131 22.14 -1.29 6.80
CA THR A 131 23.42 -0.82 7.35
C THR A 131 23.80 0.60 6.92
N GLY A 132 23.24 1.07 5.81
CA GLY A 132 23.40 2.44 5.32
C GLY A 132 22.22 3.36 5.65
N ASP A 133 22.15 4.46 4.92
CA ASP A 133 21.06 5.43 4.99
C ASP A 133 19.78 4.87 4.35
N ALA A 134 18.62 5.32 4.80
CA ALA A 134 17.32 4.94 4.25
C ALA A 134 16.50 6.17 3.83
N LEU A 135 16.17 6.25 2.56
CA LEU A 135 15.22 7.22 2.02
C LEU A 135 13.89 6.51 1.76
N ILE A 136 12.90 6.81 2.59
CA ILE A 136 11.54 6.27 2.49
C ILE A 136 10.64 7.41 2.06
N GLN A 137 10.19 7.40 0.81
CA GLN A 137 9.53 8.56 0.22
C GLN A 137 8.22 8.92 0.92
N TYR A 138 7.47 7.93 1.42
CA TYR A 138 6.13 8.16 1.98
C TYR A 138 6.01 7.66 3.41
N ALA A 139 6.10 6.36 3.64
CA ALA A 139 5.73 5.79 4.94
C ALA A 139 6.59 4.59 5.36
N LEU A 140 6.93 4.57 6.64
CA LEU A 140 7.41 3.39 7.36
C LEU A 140 6.28 2.86 8.24
N LEU A 141 5.84 1.63 7.96
CA LEU A 141 4.73 0.97 8.64
C LEU A 141 5.26 -0.18 9.50
N GLY A 142 5.10 -0.07 10.80
CA GLY A 142 5.25 -1.18 11.74
C GLY A 142 3.94 -1.95 11.85
N GLY A 143 3.99 -3.27 11.72
CA GLY A 143 2.87 -4.14 11.98
C GLY A 143 3.36 -5.57 12.09
N GLY A 144 2.77 -6.37 12.95
CA GLY A 144 3.25 -7.73 13.24
C GLY A 144 3.75 -7.86 14.68
N ASN A 145 3.59 -9.05 15.26
CA ASN A 145 3.87 -9.31 16.68
C ASN A 145 5.36 -9.57 16.95
N ASP A 146 6.10 -10.01 15.93
CA ASP A 146 7.44 -10.59 16.12
C ASP A 146 8.52 -9.99 15.21
N GLY A 147 8.14 -9.15 14.23
CA GLY A 147 9.10 -8.55 13.30
C GLY A 147 9.83 -7.34 13.87
N SER A 148 10.93 -6.95 13.24
CA SER A 148 11.71 -5.78 13.66
C SER A 148 12.40 -5.12 12.48
N VAL A 149 12.61 -3.81 12.56
CA VAL A 149 13.46 -3.09 11.61
C VAL A 149 14.54 -2.33 12.35
N LYS A 150 15.77 -2.42 11.85
CA LYS A 150 16.89 -1.63 12.32
C LYS A 150 17.60 -0.96 11.16
N ILE A 151 17.70 0.36 11.18
CA ILE A 151 18.43 1.15 10.19
C ILE A 151 19.59 1.81 10.93
N GLU A 152 20.82 1.54 10.50
CA GLU A 152 22.04 2.05 11.16
C GLU A 152 22.39 3.47 10.69
N GLY A 153 22.11 3.80 9.42
CA GLY A 153 22.35 5.12 8.85
C GLY A 153 21.23 6.12 9.12
N LYS A 154 21.27 7.25 8.40
CA LYS A 154 20.25 8.29 8.47
C LYS A 154 18.97 7.84 7.76
N THR A 155 17.83 8.01 8.42
CA THR A 155 16.52 7.72 7.84
C THR A 155 15.78 9.01 7.53
N ALA A 156 15.39 9.21 6.27
CA ALA A 156 14.43 10.22 5.85
C ALA A 156 13.09 9.52 5.58
N VAL A 157 12.07 9.86 6.36
CA VAL A 157 10.71 9.32 6.20
C VAL A 157 9.68 10.37 6.64
N PRO A 158 8.68 10.70 5.81
CA PRO A 158 7.63 11.64 6.21
C PRO A 158 6.73 11.10 7.33
N TYR A 159 6.36 9.81 7.25
CA TYR A 159 5.39 9.20 8.17
C TYR A 159 5.90 7.89 8.77
N VAL A 160 5.79 7.75 10.09
CA VAL A 160 6.01 6.49 10.81
C VAL A 160 4.70 6.07 11.48
N ILE A 161 4.18 4.90 11.11
CA ILE A 161 2.92 4.37 11.64
C ILE A 161 3.22 3.04 12.31
N SER A 162 2.89 2.89 13.60
CA SER A 162 3.12 1.66 14.36
C SER A 162 1.79 1.01 14.74
N MET A 163 1.60 -0.23 14.29
CA MET A 163 0.52 -1.11 14.70
C MET A 163 1.07 -2.09 15.75
N ASP A 164 0.63 -1.88 17.00
CA ASP A 164 0.76 -2.79 18.16
C ASP A 164 2.15 -3.01 18.80
N HIS A 165 3.27 -2.93 18.08
CA HIS A 165 4.61 -3.21 18.66
C HIS A 165 5.73 -2.24 18.21
N ASP A 166 6.81 -2.24 19.00
CA ASP A 166 7.94 -1.32 18.95
C ASP A 166 8.73 -1.44 17.62
N ILE A 167 8.79 -0.36 16.85
CA ILE A 167 9.65 -0.26 15.67
C ILE A 167 11.00 0.20 16.19
N GLY A 168 11.91 -0.73 16.50
CA GLY A 168 13.23 -0.50 17.11
C GLY A 168 14.23 0.32 16.25
N LEU A 169 13.83 1.53 15.84
CA LEU A 169 14.63 2.52 15.14
C LEU A 169 15.64 3.13 16.10
N ASN A 170 16.90 2.77 15.95
CA ASN A 170 17.99 3.36 16.69
C ASN A 170 18.61 4.48 15.84
N ALA A 171 17.95 5.63 15.77
CA ALA A 171 18.38 6.76 14.94
C ALA A 171 19.11 7.81 15.81
N PRO A 172 20.43 8.00 15.67
CA PRO A 172 21.18 9.02 16.43
C PRO A 172 20.82 10.48 16.07
N TYR A 173 19.93 10.69 15.10
CA TYR A 173 19.35 12.00 14.76
C TYR A 173 17.81 12.03 14.86
N ALA A 174 17.19 11.04 15.49
CA ALA A 174 15.86 11.24 16.06
C ALA A 174 16.02 12.16 17.28
N GLN A 175 15.92 13.48 17.10
CA GLN A 175 16.05 14.45 18.19
C GLN A 175 14.89 14.43 19.21
N TRP A 176 14.00 13.46 19.15
CA TRP A 176 12.87 13.34 20.04
C TRP A 176 12.70 11.85 20.34
N PHE A 177 12.15 11.50 21.51
CA PHE A 177 11.74 10.17 21.97
C PHE A 177 12.69 9.47 22.96
N ASP A 178 12.23 9.41 24.20
CA ASP A 178 12.66 8.50 25.26
C ASP A 178 11.51 7.50 25.51
N TRP A 179 11.81 6.21 25.57
CA TRP A 179 10.84 5.10 25.53
C TRP A 179 10.82 4.35 26.86
N ASN A 180 9.66 4.22 27.51
CA ASN A 180 9.41 3.24 28.59
C ASN A 180 7.90 2.88 28.72
N GLU A 181 7.61 1.59 28.95
CA GLU A 181 6.27 0.96 28.94
C GLU A 181 5.23 1.60 29.87
N GLY A 182 5.64 2.17 31.01
CA GLY A 182 4.75 2.80 31.99
C GLY A 182 4.01 4.04 31.44
N THR A 183 4.64 4.75 30.52
CA THR A 183 4.11 5.98 29.91
C THR A 183 3.01 5.69 28.88
N MET A 184 3.01 4.47 28.30
CA MET A 184 2.09 4.05 27.24
C MET A 184 0.65 3.85 27.73
N ASN A 185 0.48 3.24 28.91
CA ASN A 185 -0.84 2.96 29.49
C ASN A 185 -1.56 4.21 30.00
N LEU A 186 -0.79 5.20 30.47
CA LEU A 186 -1.32 6.52 30.83
C LEU A 186 -1.84 7.25 29.59
N LEU A 187 -1.10 7.16 28.48
CA LEU A 187 -1.44 7.87 27.24
C LEU A 187 -2.77 7.41 26.61
N LEU A 188 -2.99 6.09 26.56
CA LEU A 188 -4.22 5.54 26.00
C LEU A 188 -5.47 5.93 26.81
N ARG A 189 -5.33 6.08 28.14
CA ARG A 189 -6.42 6.56 29.02
C ARG A 189 -6.69 8.06 28.89
N GLU A 190 -5.71 8.85 28.47
CA GLU A 190 -5.87 10.29 28.26
C GLU A 190 -6.46 10.62 26.88
N ILE A 191 -6.15 9.80 25.87
CA ILE A 191 -6.65 9.93 24.48
C ILE A 191 -8.07 9.39 24.33
N TYR A 192 -8.42 8.31 25.05
CA TYR A 192 -9.75 7.74 25.04
C TYR A 192 -10.35 7.87 26.43
N ASN A 193 -11.44 8.64 26.57
CA ASN A 193 -12.13 8.81 27.85
C ASN A 193 -13.12 7.64 28.03
N PRO A 194 -12.81 6.63 28.86
CA PRO A 194 -13.60 5.42 28.95
C PRO A 194 -14.94 5.64 29.68
N VAL A 195 -15.13 6.78 30.35
CA VAL A 195 -16.38 7.13 31.04
C VAL A 195 -17.39 7.78 30.08
N ARG A 196 -16.90 8.43 29.02
CA ARG A 196 -17.74 9.13 28.04
C ARG A 196 -17.80 8.42 26.69
N GLU A 197 -17.05 7.33 26.52
CA GLU A 197 -16.86 6.62 25.24
C GLU A 197 -16.47 7.57 24.10
N GLN A 198 -15.72 8.62 24.43
CA GLN A 198 -15.35 9.70 23.51
C GLN A 198 -13.85 9.90 23.52
N TRP A 199 -13.32 10.16 22.34
CA TRP A 199 -11.90 10.42 22.10
C TRP A 199 -11.59 11.91 22.32
N ASN A 200 -10.45 12.20 22.96
CA ASN A 200 -9.99 13.55 23.26
C ASN A 200 -9.00 14.00 22.18
N PHE A 201 -9.54 14.49 21.07
CA PHE A 201 -8.78 14.75 19.84
C PHE A 201 -7.89 16.00 19.91
N ASP A 202 -8.22 17.00 20.73
CA ASP A 202 -7.35 18.17 20.94
C ASP A 202 -5.99 17.75 21.54
N TYR A 203 -6.01 16.74 22.42
CA TYR A 203 -4.79 16.12 22.96
C TYR A 203 -4.03 15.31 21.90
N LEU A 204 -4.73 14.62 20.98
CA LEU A 204 -4.12 13.89 19.86
C LEU A 204 -3.38 14.84 18.90
N VAL A 205 -4.02 15.94 18.52
CA VAL A 205 -3.44 16.99 17.65
C VAL A 205 -2.22 17.64 18.30
N GLN A 206 -2.25 17.88 19.61
CA GLN A 206 -1.09 18.38 20.34
C GLN A 206 0.07 17.37 20.32
N ARG A 207 -0.21 16.07 20.47
CA ARG A 207 0.81 15.01 20.43
C ARG A 207 1.44 14.85 19.05
N ILE A 208 0.66 14.97 17.97
CA ILE A 208 1.15 14.98 16.58
C ILE A 208 2.09 16.16 16.34
N ARG A 209 1.70 17.36 16.80
CA ARG A 209 2.56 18.56 16.73
C ARG A 209 3.85 18.43 17.55
N GLU A 210 3.82 17.62 18.62
CA GLU A 210 4.97 17.27 19.46
C GLU A 210 5.72 16.02 18.97
N GLY A 211 5.32 15.43 17.83
CA GLY A 211 5.97 14.26 17.19
C GLY A 211 5.68 12.89 17.83
N LYS A 212 4.76 12.77 18.79
CA LYS A 212 4.64 11.56 19.61
C LYS A 212 3.69 10.50 19.00
N PRO A 213 3.97 9.19 19.15
CA PRO A 213 3.31 8.11 18.38
C PRO A 213 1.84 7.85 18.74
N ILE A 214 1.08 7.34 17.77
CA ILE A 214 -0.34 6.94 17.85
C ILE A 214 -0.50 5.50 17.30
N ARG A 215 -1.29 4.63 17.94
CA ARG A 215 -1.48 3.21 17.57
C ARG A 215 -2.93 2.89 17.13
N ARG A 216 -3.10 2.05 16.10
CA ARG A 216 -4.40 1.43 15.71
C ARG A 216 -4.24 -0.01 15.13
N LYS A 217 -5.36 -0.75 15.06
CA LYS A 217 -5.55 -2.16 14.69
C LYS A 217 -5.63 -2.40 13.17
N ALA A 218 -5.02 -3.50 12.72
CA ALA A 218 -4.52 -3.83 11.37
C ALA A 218 -5.49 -4.21 10.22
N SER A 219 -4.97 -4.13 8.98
CA SER A 219 -5.47 -4.70 7.70
C SER A 219 -4.55 -5.79 7.13
N ARG A 220 -5.05 -6.47 6.09
CA ARG A 220 -4.42 -7.57 5.35
C ARG A 220 -3.97 -7.21 3.92
N ASP A 221 -4.32 -6.05 3.36
CA ASP A 221 -3.88 -5.64 2.02
C ASP A 221 -2.58 -4.84 2.11
N THR A 222 -1.51 -5.41 1.55
CA THR A 222 -0.14 -4.92 1.71
C THR A 222 0.36 -4.13 0.51
N THR A 223 -0.43 -4.03 -0.56
CA THR A 223 -0.07 -3.28 -1.76
C THR A 223 -0.06 -1.78 -1.48
N PHE A 224 0.65 -0.99 -2.31
CA PHE A 224 0.57 0.48 -2.26
C PHE A 224 -0.90 0.94 -2.25
N GLN A 225 -1.73 0.31 -3.07
CA GLN A 225 -3.15 0.60 -3.20
C GLN A 225 -3.95 0.18 -1.95
N GLY A 226 -3.65 -0.98 -1.36
CA GLY A 226 -4.28 -1.44 -0.13
C GLY A 226 -3.99 -0.53 1.06
N ILE A 227 -2.73 -0.14 1.20
CA ILE A 227 -2.27 0.80 2.24
C ILE A 227 -2.91 2.17 2.02
N LEU A 228 -2.97 2.65 0.78
CA LEU A 228 -3.62 3.89 0.43
C LEU A 228 -5.13 3.87 0.76
N THR A 229 -5.83 2.78 0.44
CA THR A 229 -7.24 2.61 0.80
C THR A 229 -7.42 2.69 2.32
N GLU A 230 -6.62 1.97 3.10
CA GLU A 230 -6.69 2.09 4.57
C GLU A 230 -6.43 3.50 5.09
N TRP A 231 -5.47 4.20 4.50
CA TRP A 231 -5.16 5.58 4.91
C TRP A 231 -6.37 6.50 4.68
N LEU A 232 -7.09 6.27 3.59
CA LEU A 232 -8.30 7.00 3.26
C LEU A 232 -9.49 6.59 4.14
N ASP A 233 -9.62 5.30 4.50
CA ASP A 233 -10.53 4.83 5.56
C ASP A 233 -10.27 5.53 6.89
N LEU A 234 -9.00 5.68 7.28
CA LEU A 234 -8.63 6.37 8.51
C LEU A 234 -9.00 7.85 8.42
N TRP A 235 -8.74 8.47 7.28
CA TRP A 235 -8.96 9.90 7.06
C TRP A 235 -10.44 10.29 7.10
N GLY A 236 -11.35 9.62 6.37
CA GLY A 236 -12.75 10.00 6.44
C GLY A 236 -13.53 9.45 7.65
N ARG A 237 -12.88 8.66 8.52
CA ARG A 237 -13.40 8.43 9.88
C ARG A 237 -13.08 9.59 10.84
N ASP A 238 -12.02 10.36 10.58
CA ASP A 238 -11.66 11.55 11.35
C ASP A 238 -10.66 12.43 10.58
N SER A 239 -11.18 13.48 9.92
CA SER A 239 -10.41 14.43 9.10
C SER A 239 -9.44 15.29 9.91
N THR A 240 -9.46 15.22 11.25
CA THR A 240 -8.51 15.90 12.13
C THR A 240 -7.19 15.14 12.32
N VAL A 241 -7.15 13.84 11.97
CA VAL A 241 -6.01 12.93 12.18
C VAL A 241 -4.97 13.03 11.06
N LEU A 242 -5.42 13.23 9.82
CA LEU A 242 -4.59 13.38 8.62
C LEU A 242 -5.13 14.57 7.83
N ASN A 243 -4.36 15.66 7.73
CA ASN A 243 -4.77 16.77 6.87
C ASN A 243 -4.48 16.42 5.40
N PHE A 244 -5.37 16.81 4.49
CA PHE A 244 -5.23 16.55 3.06
C PHE A 244 -3.93 17.06 2.45
N GLU A 245 -3.54 18.29 2.77
CA GLU A 245 -2.31 18.92 2.26
C GLU A 245 -1.04 18.11 2.57
N SER A 246 -1.02 17.41 3.70
CA SER A 246 0.12 16.58 4.12
C SER A 246 0.29 15.32 3.24
N PHE A 247 -0.78 14.83 2.62
CA PHE A 247 -0.73 13.62 1.77
C PHE A 247 -1.12 13.89 0.31
N LYS A 248 -1.48 15.12 -0.04
CA LYS A 248 -1.80 15.52 -1.41
C LYS A 248 -0.66 15.18 -2.36
N ASP A 249 0.59 15.52 -1.99
CA ASP A 249 1.77 15.20 -2.79
C ASP A 249 1.96 13.68 -3.01
N PHE A 250 1.58 12.87 -2.01
CA PHE A 250 1.61 11.41 -2.11
C PHE A 250 0.58 10.91 -3.12
N LEU A 251 -0.66 11.40 -3.00
CA LEU A 251 -1.74 11.09 -3.93
C LEU A 251 -1.36 11.54 -5.35
N GLU A 252 -0.96 12.79 -5.52
CA GLU A 252 -0.58 13.36 -6.81
C GLU A 252 0.77 12.88 -7.35
N SER A 253 1.43 11.89 -6.72
CA SER A 253 2.68 11.35 -7.24
C SER A 253 2.47 10.36 -8.39
N GLU A 254 1.38 9.59 -8.37
CA GLU A 254 1.11 8.46 -9.26
C GLU A 254 -0.29 8.54 -9.86
N ASN A 255 -0.60 7.65 -10.80
CA ASN A 255 -1.98 7.42 -11.22
C ASN A 255 -2.72 6.73 -10.07
N ILE A 256 -3.81 7.34 -9.60
CA ILE A 256 -4.51 6.88 -8.40
C ILE A 256 -5.84 6.23 -8.77
N ILE A 257 -6.12 5.09 -8.15
CA ILE A 257 -7.43 4.44 -8.13
C ILE A 257 -7.90 4.49 -6.69
N LEU A 258 -9.04 5.08 -6.38
CA LEU A 258 -9.57 5.13 -5.01
C LEU A 258 -10.91 4.41 -4.94
N SER A 259 -11.10 3.58 -3.91
CA SER A 259 -12.37 2.89 -3.65
C SER A 259 -12.76 3.02 -2.19
N PHE A 260 -13.99 3.48 -1.94
CA PHE A 260 -14.57 3.79 -0.64
C PHE A 260 -15.83 2.96 -0.37
N ASP A 261 -15.82 1.69 -0.77
CA ASP A 261 -17.01 0.85 -0.75
C ASP A 261 -17.53 0.60 0.68
N TYR A 262 -18.84 0.78 0.89
CA TYR A 262 -19.54 0.39 2.13
C TYR A 262 -19.04 1.06 3.41
N MET A 263 -18.57 2.31 3.33
CA MET A 263 -18.23 3.09 4.53
C MET A 263 -19.45 3.85 5.05
N ASP A 264 -20.26 3.16 5.86
CA ASP A 264 -21.40 3.78 6.54
C ASP A 264 -20.92 4.87 7.53
N GLY A 265 -21.52 6.07 7.46
CA GLY A 265 -21.14 7.23 8.27
C GLY A 265 -19.80 7.89 7.90
N PHE A 266 -19.31 7.67 6.68
CA PHE A 266 -18.07 8.27 6.19
C PHE A 266 -18.34 9.57 5.43
N ASP A 267 -17.82 10.67 5.97
CA ASP A 267 -17.79 11.95 5.26
C ASP A 267 -16.59 11.95 4.30
N LEU A 268 -16.87 11.73 3.00
CA LEU A 268 -15.84 11.81 1.97
C LEU A 268 -15.35 13.26 1.88
N PRO A 269 -14.08 13.52 2.15
CA PRO A 269 -13.64 14.90 2.22
C PRO A 269 -13.53 15.48 0.82
N ALA A 270 -13.97 16.73 0.69
CA ALA A 270 -14.11 17.42 -0.60
C ALA A 270 -12.77 17.52 -1.34
N GLU A 271 -11.66 17.46 -0.62
CA GLU A 271 -10.33 17.59 -1.17
C GLU A 271 -9.93 16.44 -2.10
N ILE A 272 -10.57 15.26 -2.03
CA ILE A 272 -10.36 14.18 -3.02
C ILE A 272 -10.63 14.67 -4.44
N PHE A 273 -11.59 15.58 -4.58
CA PHE A 273 -11.96 16.17 -5.86
C PHE A 273 -10.93 17.18 -6.37
N GLU A 274 -9.85 17.44 -5.63
CA GLU A 274 -8.72 18.23 -6.11
C GLU A 274 -7.60 17.42 -6.76
N LEU A 275 -7.66 16.08 -6.69
CA LEU A 275 -6.57 15.22 -7.14
C LEU A 275 -6.49 15.15 -8.67
N GLU A 276 -5.56 15.91 -9.26
CA GLU A 276 -5.40 16.00 -10.72
C GLU A 276 -4.99 14.67 -11.38
N LYS A 277 -4.35 13.78 -10.62
CA LYS A 277 -3.90 12.47 -11.11
C LYS A 277 -4.85 11.30 -10.83
N LEU A 278 -6.02 11.55 -10.26
CA LEU A 278 -7.03 10.53 -10.01
C LEU A 278 -7.54 9.96 -11.35
N GLU A 279 -7.38 8.65 -11.57
CA GLU A 279 -7.86 7.95 -12.78
C GLU A 279 -9.17 7.19 -12.53
N GLU A 280 -9.34 6.63 -11.34
CA GLU A 280 -10.58 5.92 -10.99
C GLU A 280 -11.01 6.31 -9.57
N LEU A 281 -12.29 6.61 -9.39
CA LEU A 281 -12.90 6.90 -8.10
C LEU A 281 -14.18 6.09 -7.94
N ASN A 282 -14.23 5.27 -6.91
CA ASN A 282 -15.42 4.56 -6.50
C ASN A 282 -15.82 4.98 -5.09
N CYS A 283 -16.98 5.64 -4.98
CA CYS A 283 -17.58 6.09 -3.73
C CYS A 283 -18.93 5.44 -3.50
N MET A 284 -19.13 4.20 -3.96
CA MET A 284 -20.41 3.51 -3.79
C MET A 284 -20.82 3.48 -2.31
N HIS A 285 -22.07 3.87 -2.04
CA HIS A 285 -22.65 3.95 -0.69
C HIS A 285 -22.05 5.02 0.26
N VAL A 286 -21.32 6.00 -0.27
CA VAL A 286 -20.86 7.17 0.51
C VAL A 286 -21.92 8.28 0.50
N GLU A 287 -22.23 8.87 1.65
CA GLU A 287 -23.20 9.98 1.74
C GLU A 287 -22.59 11.31 1.27
N LEU A 288 -22.65 11.60 -0.04
CA LEU A 288 -22.15 12.86 -0.58
C LEU A 288 -23.16 14.01 -0.52
N ASN A 289 -24.46 13.73 -0.69
CA ASN A 289 -25.57 14.69 -0.90
C ASN A 289 -25.44 15.56 -2.16
N ALA A 290 -24.24 16.10 -2.45
CA ALA A 290 -23.88 16.80 -3.67
C ALA A 290 -22.45 16.46 -4.09
N LEU A 291 -22.20 16.41 -5.40
CA LEU A 291 -20.85 16.32 -5.95
C LEU A 291 -20.29 17.74 -6.06
N PRO A 292 -19.13 18.06 -5.46
CA PRO A 292 -18.57 19.40 -5.48
C PRO A 292 -18.06 19.80 -6.88
N ALA A 293 -18.08 21.11 -7.16
CA ALA A 293 -17.63 21.67 -8.44
C ALA A 293 -16.13 21.42 -8.69
N GLU A 294 -15.35 21.25 -7.63
CA GLU A 294 -13.94 20.91 -7.63
C GLU A 294 -13.62 19.67 -8.46
N ILE A 295 -14.58 18.76 -8.69
CA ILE A 295 -14.43 17.58 -9.57
C ILE A 295 -13.81 17.92 -10.93
N GLN A 296 -14.00 19.14 -11.45
CA GLN A 296 -13.34 19.60 -12.69
C GLN A 296 -11.80 19.51 -12.67
N LYS A 297 -11.17 19.48 -11.48
CA LYS A 297 -9.72 19.33 -11.31
C LYS A 297 -9.25 17.91 -11.62
N CYS A 298 -10.09 16.89 -11.44
CA CYS A 298 -9.77 15.48 -11.72
C CYS A 298 -9.74 15.18 -13.24
N THR A 299 -8.98 15.95 -14.02
CA THR A 299 -8.98 15.90 -15.49
C THR A 299 -8.51 14.56 -16.08
N ARG A 300 -7.85 13.71 -15.28
CA ARG A 300 -7.43 12.35 -15.67
C ARG A 300 -8.45 11.26 -15.36
N LEU A 301 -9.57 11.59 -14.70
CA LEU A 301 -10.56 10.62 -14.27
C LEU A 301 -11.18 9.91 -15.49
N LYS A 302 -11.09 8.59 -15.50
CA LYS A 302 -11.64 7.69 -16.52
C LYS A 302 -12.88 6.98 -16.01
N LYS A 303 -12.90 6.61 -14.73
CA LYS A 303 -14.03 5.90 -14.12
C LYS A 303 -14.49 6.59 -12.85
N LEU A 304 -15.79 6.85 -12.75
CA LEU A 304 -16.42 7.48 -11.61
C LEU A 304 -17.67 6.70 -11.20
N ASN A 305 -17.62 6.06 -10.03
CA ASN A 305 -18.76 5.36 -9.44
C ASN A 305 -19.30 6.15 -8.25
N LEU A 306 -20.51 6.68 -8.40
CA LEU A 306 -21.25 7.42 -7.37
C LEU A 306 -22.59 6.73 -7.09
N THR A 307 -22.63 5.41 -7.19
CA THR A 307 -23.84 4.63 -6.97
C THR A 307 -24.27 4.72 -5.50
N PHE A 308 -25.58 4.93 -5.26
CA PHE A 308 -26.15 5.08 -3.91
C PHE A 308 -25.52 6.19 -3.05
N CYS A 309 -25.19 7.34 -3.65
CA CYS A 309 -24.56 8.48 -2.95
C CYS A 309 -25.52 9.58 -2.48
N LYS A 310 -26.85 9.35 -2.59
CA LYS A 310 -27.92 10.31 -2.28
C LYS A 310 -27.83 11.63 -3.07
N LEU A 311 -27.21 11.64 -4.24
CA LEU A 311 -27.04 12.86 -5.04
C LEU A 311 -28.39 13.35 -5.57
N GLU A 312 -28.70 14.63 -5.33
CA GLU A 312 -29.89 15.29 -5.91
C GLU A 312 -29.63 15.89 -7.29
N SER A 313 -28.37 16.24 -7.57
CA SER A 313 -27.95 16.82 -8.85
C SER A 313 -26.47 16.49 -9.14
N ILE A 314 -26.07 16.69 -10.40
CA ILE A 314 -24.67 16.63 -10.84
C ILE A 314 -24.28 18.03 -11.32
N PRO A 315 -23.12 18.58 -10.89
CA PRO A 315 -22.65 19.91 -11.29
C PRO A 315 -22.32 19.99 -12.79
N GLU A 316 -22.38 21.18 -13.38
CA GLU A 316 -22.00 21.42 -14.79
C GLU A 316 -20.49 21.20 -15.04
N GLU A 317 -19.71 21.23 -13.98
CA GLU A 317 -18.28 20.95 -13.95
C GLU A 317 -17.95 19.50 -14.37
N ILE A 318 -18.92 18.57 -14.35
CA ILE A 318 -18.73 17.21 -14.85
C ILE A 318 -18.26 17.17 -16.31
N GLY A 319 -18.65 18.16 -17.13
CA GLY A 319 -18.21 18.23 -18.52
C GLY A 319 -16.72 18.54 -18.71
N GLN A 320 -16.00 18.95 -17.67
CA GLN A 320 -14.55 19.16 -17.70
C GLN A 320 -13.76 17.85 -17.61
N LEU A 321 -14.41 16.73 -17.25
CA LEU A 321 -13.81 15.41 -17.20
C LEU A 321 -13.65 14.81 -18.60
N VAL A 322 -12.84 15.45 -19.45
CA VAL A 322 -12.66 15.11 -20.87
C VAL A 322 -12.13 13.69 -21.13
N ASN A 323 -11.61 13.03 -20.08
CA ASN A 323 -11.13 11.66 -20.10
C ASN A 323 -12.12 10.62 -19.54
N LEU A 324 -13.31 11.05 -19.10
CA LEU A 324 -14.28 10.14 -18.47
C LEU A 324 -14.85 9.16 -19.49
N GLU A 325 -14.71 7.87 -19.17
CA GLU A 325 -15.14 6.73 -19.99
C GLU A 325 -16.35 6.03 -19.35
N GLU A 326 -16.39 5.93 -18.02
CA GLU A 326 -17.45 5.24 -17.28
C GLU A 326 -17.99 6.10 -16.14
N LEU A 327 -19.31 6.29 -16.11
CA LEU A 327 -20.02 7.06 -15.09
C LEU A 327 -21.21 6.26 -14.54
N TRP A 328 -21.17 5.91 -13.26
CA TRP A 328 -22.24 5.20 -12.57
C TRP A 328 -22.95 6.11 -11.57
N LEU A 329 -24.25 6.33 -11.77
CA LEU A 329 -25.09 7.23 -10.99
C LEU A 329 -26.40 6.56 -10.50
N SER A 330 -26.53 5.23 -10.64
CA SER A 330 -27.73 4.51 -10.18
C SER A 330 -27.95 4.66 -8.66
N GLY A 331 -29.22 4.63 -8.23
CA GLY A 331 -29.56 4.74 -6.80
C GLY A 331 -29.35 6.13 -6.19
N ASN A 332 -29.33 7.18 -7.01
CA ASN A 332 -29.36 8.58 -6.57
C ASN A 332 -30.77 9.19 -6.73
N GLN A 333 -30.92 10.48 -6.45
CA GLN A 333 -32.19 11.22 -6.50
C GLN A 333 -32.23 12.22 -7.66
N LEU A 334 -31.53 11.90 -8.75
CA LEU A 334 -31.36 12.78 -9.91
C LEU A 334 -32.67 12.92 -10.68
N LYS A 335 -33.05 14.15 -11.03
CA LYS A 335 -34.24 14.43 -11.88
C LYS A 335 -33.86 14.84 -13.30
N GLU A 336 -32.63 15.31 -13.48
CA GLU A 336 -32.06 15.77 -14.73
C GLU A 336 -30.54 15.56 -14.73
N LEU A 337 -29.95 15.69 -15.92
CA LEU A 337 -28.50 15.67 -16.11
C LEU A 337 -28.05 17.03 -16.66
N PRO A 338 -26.90 17.56 -16.21
CA PRO A 338 -26.39 18.86 -16.65
C PRO A 338 -26.09 18.87 -18.15
N ALA A 339 -26.19 20.04 -18.78
CA ALA A 339 -26.03 20.16 -20.23
C ALA A 339 -24.60 19.82 -20.69
N SER A 340 -23.62 20.06 -19.85
CA SER A 340 -22.20 19.73 -20.01
C SER A 340 -21.92 18.22 -20.07
N LEU A 341 -22.71 17.36 -19.41
CA LEU A 341 -22.49 15.90 -19.45
C LEU A 341 -22.56 15.37 -20.89
N TYR A 342 -23.42 15.97 -21.71
CA TYR A 342 -23.57 15.62 -23.12
C TYR A 342 -22.37 16.04 -24.00
N THR A 343 -21.38 16.75 -23.44
CA THR A 343 -20.15 17.14 -24.13
C THR A 343 -19.01 16.15 -23.93
N LEU A 344 -19.18 15.14 -23.06
CA LEU A 344 -18.19 14.12 -22.75
C LEU A 344 -17.94 13.19 -23.94
N GLY A 345 -16.97 13.54 -24.78
CA GLY A 345 -16.69 12.86 -26.04
C GLY A 345 -16.12 11.45 -25.92
N LYS A 346 -15.62 11.07 -24.73
CA LYS A 346 -15.07 9.73 -24.43
C LYS A 346 -15.98 8.85 -23.59
N LEU A 347 -17.17 9.33 -23.21
CA LEU A 347 -18.07 8.57 -22.34
C LEU A 347 -18.59 7.32 -23.08
N ILE A 348 -18.17 6.15 -22.63
CA ILE A 348 -18.54 4.84 -23.17
C ILE A 348 -19.75 4.29 -22.43
N THR A 349 -19.80 4.44 -21.10
CA THR A 349 -20.85 3.87 -20.25
C THR A 349 -21.45 4.93 -19.34
N LEU A 350 -22.78 5.03 -19.35
CA LEU A 350 -23.54 5.83 -18.39
C LEU A 350 -24.61 4.95 -17.76
N VAL A 351 -24.57 4.82 -16.44
CA VAL A 351 -25.55 4.05 -15.68
C VAL A 351 -26.41 4.97 -14.83
N LEU A 352 -27.72 4.87 -15.00
CA LEU A 352 -28.73 5.69 -14.34
C LEU A 352 -29.80 4.81 -13.71
N ASP A 353 -30.50 5.38 -12.74
CA ASP A 353 -31.70 4.77 -12.18
C ASP A 353 -32.86 4.87 -13.17
N LYS A 354 -33.58 3.75 -13.37
CA LYS A 354 -34.67 3.67 -14.34
C LYS A 354 -35.86 4.54 -13.96
N ASP A 355 -36.20 4.59 -12.68
CA ASP A 355 -37.43 5.23 -12.21
C ASP A 355 -37.25 6.75 -12.02
N SER A 356 -36.01 7.22 -12.01
CA SER A 356 -35.63 8.64 -11.93
C SER A 356 -35.90 9.46 -13.21
N PHE A 357 -36.08 8.82 -14.37
CA PHE A 357 -36.26 9.49 -15.66
C PHE A 357 -37.48 8.96 -16.42
N SER A 358 -38.35 9.86 -16.90
CA SER A 358 -39.50 9.48 -17.75
C SER A 358 -39.03 8.81 -19.05
N PRO A 359 -39.87 7.97 -19.69
CA PRO A 359 -39.53 7.33 -20.97
C PRO A 359 -39.05 8.32 -22.06
N GLU A 360 -39.61 9.53 -22.09
CA GLU A 360 -39.22 10.60 -23.01
C GLU A 360 -37.83 11.15 -22.67
N GLN A 361 -37.54 11.37 -21.38
CA GLN A 361 -36.20 11.78 -20.93
C GLN A 361 -35.16 10.71 -21.26
N GLN A 362 -35.47 9.43 -21.00
CA GLN A 362 -34.56 8.32 -21.33
C GLN A 362 -34.24 8.28 -22.82
N LYS A 363 -35.24 8.52 -23.68
CA LYS A 363 -35.06 8.58 -25.13
C LYS A 363 -34.20 9.78 -25.55
N GLU A 364 -34.41 10.95 -24.97
CA GLU A 364 -33.62 12.14 -25.28
C GLU A 364 -32.17 12.00 -24.81
N ILE A 365 -31.93 11.41 -23.62
CA ILE A 365 -30.57 11.12 -23.11
C ILE A 365 -29.83 10.21 -24.11
N LYS A 366 -30.44 9.09 -24.51
CA LYS A 366 -29.85 8.16 -25.49
C LYS A 366 -29.58 8.83 -26.84
N LYS A 367 -30.45 9.74 -27.28
CA LYS A 367 -30.29 10.49 -28.53
C LYS A 367 -29.13 11.49 -28.46
N ARG A 368 -28.95 12.16 -27.32
CA ARG A 368 -27.84 13.12 -27.10
C ARG A 368 -26.50 12.43 -26.87
N LEU A 369 -26.50 11.16 -26.43
CA LEU A 369 -25.32 10.32 -26.22
C LEU A 369 -25.28 9.10 -27.16
N PRO A 370 -25.23 9.29 -28.50
CA PRO A 370 -25.41 8.19 -29.45
C PRO A 370 -24.26 7.17 -29.49
N LYS A 371 -23.10 7.50 -28.87
CA LYS A 371 -21.93 6.63 -28.80
C LYS A 371 -21.74 5.99 -27.41
N THR A 372 -22.63 6.29 -26.47
CA THR A 372 -22.56 5.84 -25.08
C THR A 372 -23.59 4.75 -24.84
N ALA A 373 -23.19 3.67 -24.18
CA ALA A 373 -24.09 2.69 -23.62
C ALA A 373 -24.79 3.28 -22.39
N VAL A 374 -26.00 3.82 -22.60
CA VAL A 374 -26.85 4.34 -21.52
C VAL A 374 -27.74 3.23 -20.98
N LEU A 375 -27.47 2.82 -19.74
CA LEU A 375 -28.16 1.75 -19.03
C LEU A 375 -29.05 2.34 -17.93
N PHE A 376 -30.29 1.86 -17.87
CA PHE A 376 -31.27 2.22 -16.85
C PHE A 376 -31.56 0.96 -16.03
N TYR A 377 -31.15 0.94 -14.76
CA TYR A 377 -31.34 -0.19 -13.84
C TYR A 377 -32.39 0.10 -12.79
#